data_AF-A0A940DGG2-F1
#
_entry.id   AF-A0A940DGG2-F1
#
_cell.length_a   1.000
_cell.length_b   1.000
_cell.length_c   1.000
_cell.angle_alpha   90.00
_cell.angle_beta   90.00
_cell.angle_gamma   90.00
#
_symmetry.space_group_name_H-M   'P 1'
#
loop_
_entity.id
_entity.type
_entity.pdbx_description
1 polymer ?
#
loop_
_entity_poly.entity_id
_entity_poly.type
_entity_poly.pdbx_seq_one_letter_code
_entity_poly.pdbx_strand_id
1 'polypeptide(L)'
;MGKGIVKIFVGIIIGIVVAVLALGGGLYYLLTMKGTMGKIEESGIGESLSLEFDDEQKEMSILAYAQAVIGAVADLSGKPIGDIEKLIGTHKLSETISDAVGIAPETVRTSSIGDLGKTISANLTVNVMSDKFAISLPEDIPLFSSEEFLSQPISEAFGDLSAYTMDNFVTVVYDEEATAENPASSKLMQKIGKKPLSEVSSDMDAIIQDTTIGEVIEVDEATASPVMKYLKDWRIGDLDKAEELDEHGNPIPGTGGALQNMKISDAVEITDESAPVLRYFRDNETKLDGIDEALKTMTIGDSVEVYEEDVYAEDGVTVLHRKSSNVLIYLKDKKLDELDSAIKEMKISDAVDIYEEDVYDEDGTTLLHPKSHAVMIAIKDLTLDELGEKNALQAKIDTVKLGDVITVTDASEPVLKALKDTELGNLNEKVSTLLLKEVITVTDDSEPILKALKDTKLNEINERIAELTVREIFRDYDTGILSLVDPDT
;
A
#
# COMPACT_ATOMS: atom_id res chain seq x y z
N MET A 1 31.87 -40.93 1.54
CA MET A 1 33.28 -40.66 1.88
C MET A 1 33.97 -41.68 2.79
N GLY A 2 33.30 -42.48 3.63
CA GLY A 2 34.01 -43.23 4.69
C GLY A 2 34.74 -44.55 4.35
N LYS A 3 34.63 -45.14 3.14
CA LYS A 3 35.07 -46.55 2.95
C LYS A 3 36.57 -46.75 2.72
N GLY A 4 37.30 -45.79 2.16
CA GLY A 4 38.75 -45.91 1.90
C GLY A 4 39.56 -45.62 3.16
N ILE A 5 39.27 -44.48 3.79
CA ILE A 5 39.91 -44.02 5.03
C ILE A 5 39.74 -45.03 6.15
N VAL A 6 38.50 -45.47 6.40
CA VAL A 6 38.23 -46.48 7.43
C VAL A 6 38.95 -47.79 7.12
N LYS A 7 39.10 -48.20 5.86
CA LYS A 7 39.86 -49.41 5.51
C LYS A 7 41.35 -49.28 5.77
N ILE A 8 41.95 -48.12 5.52
CA ILE A 8 43.37 -47.86 5.83
C ILE A 8 43.59 -47.85 7.34
N PHE A 9 42.77 -47.10 8.10
CA PHE A 9 42.90 -47.06 9.56
C PHE A 9 42.59 -48.40 10.22
N VAL A 10 41.52 -49.09 9.81
CA VAL A 10 41.21 -50.43 10.29
C VAL A 10 42.30 -51.41 9.86
N GLY A 11 42.87 -51.27 8.68
CA GLY A 11 44.01 -52.08 8.22
C GLY A 11 45.26 -51.87 9.07
N ILE A 12 45.59 -50.62 9.41
CA ILE A 12 46.72 -50.28 10.29
C ILE A 12 46.46 -50.81 11.71
N ILE A 13 45.29 -50.54 12.29
CA ILE A 13 44.94 -51.00 13.64
C ILE A 13 44.91 -52.53 13.72
N ILE A 14 44.30 -53.20 12.74
CA ILE A 14 44.33 -54.68 12.66
C ILE A 14 45.77 -55.16 12.48
N GLY A 15 46.58 -54.50 11.66
CA GLY A 15 47.99 -54.84 11.47
C GLY A 15 48.78 -54.75 12.77
N ILE A 16 48.60 -53.67 13.54
CA ILE A 16 49.19 -53.51 14.88
C ILE A 16 48.72 -54.63 15.80
N VAL A 17 47.40 -54.81 15.94
CA VAL A 17 46.83 -55.81 16.85
C VAL A 17 47.31 -57.22 16.49
N VAL A 18 47.37 -57.57 15.21
CA VAL A 18 47.88 -58.86 14.74
C VAL A 18 49.38 -58.99 15.03
N ALA A 19 50.19 -57.95 14.80
CA ALA A 19 51.61 -57.97 15.10
C ALA A 19 51.86 -58.14 16.61
N VAL A 20 51.18 -57.38 17.46
CA VAL A 20 51.36 -57.49 18.92
C VAL A 20 50.80 -58.80 19.47
N LEU A 21 49.70 -59.33 18.93
CA LEU A 21 49.17 -60.66 19.30
C LEU A 21 50.08 -61.80 18.81
N ALA A 22 50.68 -61.69 17.63
CA ALA A 22 51.66 -62.66 17.14
C ALA A 22 52.92 -62.68 18.03
N LEU A 23 53.38 -61.50 18.45
CA LEU A 23 54.49 -61.37 19.41
C LEU A 23 54.10 -61.95 20.78
N GLY A 24 52.94 -61.59 21.32
CA GLY A 24 52.44 -62.09 22.59
C GLY A 24 52.23 -63.61 22.59
N GLY A 25 51.65 -64.16 21.52
CA GLY A 25 51.45 -65.59 21.33
C GLY A 25 52.77 -66.36 21.14
N GLY A 26 53.71 -65.81 20.38
CA GLY A 26 55.07 -66.37 20.23
C GLY A 26 55.85 -66.36 21.54
N LEU A 27 55.75 -65.29 22.32
CA LEU A 27 56.34 -65.19 23.66
C LEU A 27 55.69 -66.17 24.65
N TYR A 28 54.36 -66.30 24.64
CA TYR A 28 53.64 -67.28 25.46
C TYR A 28 54.05 -68.72 25.12
N TYR A 29 54.21 -69.03 23.84
CA TYR A 29 54.70 -70.33 23.38
C TYR A 29 56.16 -70.58 23.82
N LEU A 30 57.03 -69.58 23.74
CA LEU A 30 58.41 -69.68 24.22
C LEU A 30 58.49 -69.87 25.74
N LEU A 31 57.67 -69.13 26.50
CA LEU A 31 57.59 -69.25 27.97
C LEU A 31 57.09 -70.62 28.43
N THR A 32 56.30 -71.32 27.62
CA THR A 32 55.78 -72.66 27.94
C THR A 32 56.71 -73.80 27.51
N MET A 33 57.61 -73.57 26.55
CA MET A 33 58.53 -74.57 26.00
C MET A 33 59.95 -74.53 26.58
N LYS A 34 60.47 -73.35 26.90
CA LYS A 34 61.81 -73.16 27.48
C LYS A 34 61.62 -72.40 28.79
N GLY A 35 62.00 -73.02 29.90
CA GLY A 35 61.92 -72.40 31.23
C GLY A 35 62.48 -70.97 31.25
N THR A 36 61.86 -70.11 32.05
CA THR A 36 61.86 -68.64 32.03
C THR A 36 63.20 -67.91 32.30
N MET A 37 64.35 -68.58 32.22
CA MET A 37 65.62 -68.05 32.75
C MET A 37 66.65 -67.62 31.68
N GLY A 38 66.26 -66.75 30.75
CA GLY A 38 67.18 -66.10 29.81
C GLY A 38 66.84 -64.63 29.58
N LYS A 39 67.84 -63.83 29.19
CA LYS A 39 67.64 -62.45 28.71
C LYS A 39 67.14 -62.45 27.25
N ILE A 40 66.51 -61.37 26.80
CA ILE A 40 66.02 -61.26 25.41
C ILE A 40 67.18 -61.45 24.41
N GLU A 41 68.34 -60.85 24.68
CA GLU A 41 69.51 -60.93 23.79
C GLU A 41 69.95 -62.37 23.52
N GLU A 42 69.90 -63.23 24.55
CA GLU A 42 70.34 -64.63 24.47
C GLU A 42 69.33 -65.54 23.74
N SER A 43 68.10 -65.07 23.54
CA SER A 43 66.99 -65.86 23.00
C SER A 43 66.95 -65.92 21.47
N GLY A 44 67.69 -65.05 20.77
CA GLY A 44 67.69 -64.93 19.31
C GLY A 44 66.37 -64.40 18.71
N ILE A 45 65.41 -63.96 19.56
CA ILE A 45 64.10 -63.48 19.12
C ILE A 45 64.24 -62.26 18.20
N GLY A 46 65.14 -61.32 18.55
CA GLY A 46 65.37 -60.10 17.78
C GLY A 46 65.83 -60.37 16.34
N GLU A 47 66.77 -61.29 16.14
CA GLU A 47 67.23 -61.68 14.79
C GLU A 47 66.13 -62.40 13.99
N SER A 48 65.37 -63.29 14.64
CA SER A 48 64.33 -64.08 13.95
C SER A 48 63.14 -63.24 13.48
N LEU A 49 62.86 -62.13 14.16
CA LEU A 49 61.73 -61.25 13.89
C LEU A 49 62.15 -59.89 13.32
N SER A 50 63.45 -59.67 13.10
CA SER A 50 64.02 -58.39 12.66
C SER A 50 63.59 -57.22 13.56
N LEU A 51 63.61 -57.43 14.87
CA LEU A 51 63.27 -56.41 15.87
C LEU A 51 64.56 -55.80 16.42
N GLU A 52 64.61 -54.48 16.45
CA GLU A 52 65.71 -53.72 17.03
C GLU A 52 65.35 -53.37 18.48
N PHE A 53 65.78 -54.21 19.41
CA PHE A 53 65.61 -53.94 20.84
C PHE A 53 66.62 -52.90 21.32
N ASP A 54 66.17 -51.97 22.14
CA ASP A 54 67.07 -51.06 22.85
C ASP A 54 67.82 -51.79 23.98
N ASP A 55 68.79 -51.11 24.58
CA ASP A 55 69.64 -51.68 25.63
C ASP A 55 68.85 -52.02 26.90
N GLU A 56 67.78 -51.28 27.20
CA GLU A 56 66.90 -51.54 28.34
C GLU A 56 66.12 -52.85 28.15
N GLN A 57 65.64 -53.12 26.94
CA GLN A 57 64.91 -54.32 26.57
C GLN A 57 65.81 -55.55 26.48
N LYS A 58 67.01 -55.40 25.90
CA LYS A 58 68.00 -56.50 25.83
C LYS A 58 68.32 -57.07 27.21
N GLU A 59 68.32 -56.22 28.23
CA GLU A 59 68.59 -56.60 29.62
C GLU A 59 67.40 -57.23 30.35
N MET A 60 66.17 -57.09 29.84
CA MET A 60 64.97 -57.68 30.45
C MET A 60 64.98 -59.22 30.35
N SER A 61 64.41 -59.87 31.36
CA SER A 61 64.10 -61.30 31.24
C SER A 61 62.97 -61.51 30.22
N ILE A 62 62.97 -62.65 29.53
CA ILE A 62 61.90 -63.02 28.57
C ILE A 62 60.52 -62.91 29.23
N LEU A 63 60.40 -63.26 30.53
CA LEU A 63 59.16 -63.15 31.29
C LEU A 63 58.75 -61.68 31.53
N ALA A 64 59.68 -60.82 31.93
CA ALA A 64 59.41 -59.40 32.15
C ALA A 64 59.00 -58.70 30.86
N TYR A 65 59.68 -59.02 29.75
CA TYR A 65 59.32 -58.54 28.42
C TYR A 65 57.94 -59.03 27.96
N ALA A 66 57.64 -60.33 28.14
CA ALA A 66 56.33 -60.87 27.82
C ALA A 66 55.20 -60.22 28.65
N GLN A 67 55.44 -59.96 29.93
CA GLN A 67 54.49 -59.22 30.77
C GLN A 67 54.31 -57.77 30.30
N ALA A 68 55.39 -57.10 29.88
CA ALA A 68 55.32 -55.77 29.31
C ALA A 68 54.52 -55.75 28.00
N VAL A 69 54.73 -56.73 27.10
CA VAL A 69 53.97 -56.92 25.86
C VAL A 69 52.49 -57.18 26.16
N ILE A 70 52.17 -58.10 27.07
CA ILE A 70 50.78 -58.39 27.47
C ILE A 70 50.11 -57.16 28.10
N GLY A 71 50.82 -56.44 28.97
CA GLY A 71 50.34 -55.21 29.58
C GLY A 71 50.09 -54.11 28.54
N ALA A 72 50.94 -54.01 27.52
CA ALA A 72 50.73 -53.09 26.41
C ALA A 72 49.57 -53.50 25.51
N VAL A 73 49.36 -54.80 25.26
CA VAL A 73 48.19 -55.33 24.53
C VAL A 73 46.89 -55.01 25.27
N ALA A 74 46.88 -55.19 26.60
CA ALA A 74 45.71 -54.95 27.44
C ALA A 74 45.32 -53.46 27.49
N ASP A 75 46.28 -52.55 27.31
CA ASP A 75 46.09 -51.10 27.33
C ASP A 75 46.62 -50.42 26.05
N LEU A 76 46.35 -51.02 24.89
CA LEU A 76 46.74 -50.46 23.59
C LEU A 76 46.12 -49.08 23.34
N SER A 77 44.93 -48.85 23.90
CA SER A 77 44.22 -47.58 23.74
C SER A 77 44.82 -46.44 24.57
N GLY A 78 45.45 -46.72 25.72
CA GLY A 78 45.95 -45.72 26.64
C GLY A 78 47.44 -45.42 26.50
N LYS A 79 48.23 -46.35 25.96
CA LYS A 79 49.68 -46.17 25.81
C LYS A 79 50.06 -45.35 24.57
N PRO A 80 51.06 -44.46 24.66
CA PRO A 80 51.63 -43.78 23.50
C PRO A 80 52.14 -44.77 22.46
N ILE A 81 51.95 -44.44 21.17
CA ILE A 81 52.41 -45.26 20.05
C ILE A 81 53.93 -45.43 20.11
N GLY A 82 54.68 -44.42 20.52
CA GLY A 82 56.13 -44.50 20.70
C GLY A 82 56.56 -45.54 21.73
N ASP A 83 55.78 -45.73 22.81
CA ASP A 83 56.05 -46.77 23.81
C ASP A 83 55.74 -48.17 23.25
N ILE A 84 54.69 -48.28 22.43
CA ILE A 84 54.35 -49.52 21.72
C ILE A 84 55.45 -49.86 20.73
N GLU A 85 55.87 -48.90 19.90
CA GLU A 85 56.98 -49.01 18.94
C GLU A 85 58.29 -49.44 19.59
N LYS A 86 58.66 -48.78 20.69
CA LYS A 86 59.80 -49.15 21.52
C LYS A 86 59.64 -50.61 21.92
N LEU A 87 58.49 -50.98 22.50
CA LEU A 87 58.20 -52.35 22.96
C LEU A 87 58.30 -53.43 21.88
N ILE A 88 57.86 -53.14 20.66
CA ILE A 88 57.96 -54.09 19.54
C ILE A 88 59.27 -53.97 18.77
N GLY A 89 60.16 -53.03 19.10
CA GLY A 89 61.45 -52.85 18.44
C GLY A 89 61.35 -52.34 17.00
N THR A 90 60.39 -51.48 16.69
CA THR A 90 60.26 -50.86 15.36
C THR A 90 59.67 -49.45 15.42
N HIS A 91 60.26 -48.52 14.67
CA HIS A 91 59.77 -47.14 14.49
C HIS A 91 58.84 -46.98 13.26
N LYS A 92 58.53 -48.09 12.58
CA LYS A 92 57.78 -48.05 11.32
C LYS A 92 56.31 -47.70 11.49
N LEU A 93 55.75 -47.77 12.70
CA LEU A 93 54.32 -47.61 12.90
C LEU A 93 53.92 -46.13 12.80
N SER A 94 54.63 -45.27 13.52
CA SER A 94 54.56 -43.82 13.48
C SER A 94 54.91 -43.29 12.09
N GLU A 95 55.93 -43.86 11.43
CA GLU A 95 56.27 -43.55 10.04
C GLU A 95 55.14 -43.94 9.07
N THR A 96 54.57 -45.15 9.19
CA THR A 96 53.48 -45.60 8.32
C THR A 96 52.22 -44.76 8.49
N ILE A 97 51.89 -44.39 9.74
CA ILE A 97 50.75 -43.50 10.03
C ILE A 97 51.05 -42.07 9.53
N SER A 98 52.28 -41.58 9.73
CA SER A 98 52.75 -40.29 9.20
C SER A 98 52.63 -40.24 7.68
N ASP A 99 53.08 -41.26 6.96
CA ASP A 99 53.03 -41.32 5.51
C ASP A 99 51.59 -41.40 4.97
N ALA A 100 50.74 -42.15 5.68
CA ALA A 100 49.34 -42.35 5.32
C ALA A 100 48.47 -41.11 5.58
N VAL A 101 48.75 -40.36 6.65
CA VAL A 101 47.89 -39.25 7.11
C VAL A 101 48.52 -37.89 6.84
N GLY A 102 49.84 -37.81 6.70
CA GLY A 102 50.58 -36.56 6.46
C GLY A 102 50.86 -35.74 7.73
N ILE A 103 50.99 -36.39 8.89
CA ILE A 103 51.31 -35.76 10.18
C ILE A 103 52.72 -36.17 10.60
N ALA A 104 53.48 -35.27 11.24
CA ALA A 104 54.84 -35.56 11.70
C ALA A 104 54.90 -36.84 12.59
N PRO A 105 55.88 -37.74 12.36
CA PRO A 105 56.01 -38.99 13.13
C PRO A 105 56.09 -38.78 14.65
N GLU A 106 56.75 -37.71 15.10
CA GLU A 106 56.91 -37.42 16.53
C GLU A 106 55.56 -37.14 17.21
N THR A 107 54.66 -36.42 16.53
CA THR A 107 53.30 -36.17 17.02
C THR A 107 52.51 -37.47 17.13
N VAL A 108 52.69 -38.39 16.17
CA VAL A 108 52.06 -39.71 16.21
C VAL A 108 52.61 -40.54 17.38
N ARG A 109 53.92 -40.50 17.65
CA ARG A 109 54.56 -41.26 18.74
C ARG A 109 54.05 -40.86 20.12
N THR A 110 53.79 -39.57 20.34
CA THR A 110 53.28 -39.08 21.62
C THR A 110 51.81 -39.42 21.87
N SER A 111 51.08 -39.81 20.82
CA SER A 111 49.66 -40.09 20.90
C SER A 111 49.36 -41.55 21.16
N SER A 112 48.29 -41.82 21.89
CA SER A 112 47.78 -43.17 22.10
C SER A 112 46.92 -43.62 20.91
N ILE A 113 46.72 -44.93 20.73
CA ILE A 113 45.79 -45.43 19.68
C ILE A 113 44.37 -44.93 19.94
N GLY A 114 43.97 -44.78 21.21
CA GLY A 114 42.66 -44.26 21.60
C GLY A 114 42.45 -42.78 21.27
N ASP A 115 43.51 -41.96 21.39
CA ASP A 115 43.48 -40.53 21.07
C ASP A 115 44.03 -40.20 19.67
N LEU A 116 44.37 -41.21 18.87
CA LEU A 116 44.90 -41.02 17.53
C LEU A 116 43.92 -40.23 16.64
N GLY A 117 42.61 -40.47 16.78
CA GLY A 117 41.60 -39.70 16.04
C GLY A 117 41.64 -38.20 16.36
N LYS A 118 41.79 -37.83 17.64
CA LYS A 118 41.91 -36.42 18.06
C LYS A 118 43.22 -35.80 17.61
N THR A 119 44.30 -36.56 17.74
CA THR A 119 45.65 -36.14 17.29
C THR A 119 45.64 -35.86 15.80
N ILE A 120 45.00 -36.75 15.03
CA ILE A 120 44.87 -36.59 13.60
C ILE A 120 44.05 -35.34 13.28
N SER A 121 42.86 -35.17 13.86
CA SER A 121 42.05 -33.97 13.59
C SER A 121 42.75 -32.67 13.99
N ALA A 122 43.59 -32.69 15.04
CA ALA A 122 44.30 -31.52 15.56
C ALA A 122 45.58 -31.15 14.79
N ASN A 123 46.10 -32.03 13.93
CA ASN A 123 47.36 -31.80 13.21
C ASN A 123 47.25 -32.02 11.70
N LEU A 124 46.22 -32.72 11.22
CA LEU A 124 45.94 -32.89 9.80
C LEU A 124 45.31 -31.60 9.26
N THR A 125 46.02 -30.93 8.36
CA THR A 125 45.48 -29.72 7.71
C THR A 125 44.52 -30.08 6.59
N VAL A 126 43.62 -29.17 6.25
CA VAL A 126 42.62 -29.38 5.18
C VAL A 126 43.29 -29.62 3.82
N ASN A 127 44.42 -28.94 3.52
CA ASN A 127 45.18 -29.15 2.28
C ASN A 127 45.75 -30.58 2.19
N VAL A 128 46.39 -31.04 3.26
CA VAL A 128 46.94 -32.41 3.32
C VAL A 128 45.82 -33.43 3.25
N MET A 129 44.65 -33.14 3.85
CA MET A 129 43.48 -33.99 3.72
C MET A 129 42.99 -34.09 2.27
N SER A 130 42.87 -32.94 1.58
CA SER A 130 42.46 -32.86 0.18
C SER A 130 43.39 -33.69 -0.72
N ASP A 131 44.71 -33.48 -0.58
CA ASP A 131 45.75 -34.16 -1.36
C ASP A 131 45.83 -35.67 -1.07
N LYS A 132 45.94 -36.06 0.21
CA LYS A 132 46.15 -37.46 0.61
C LYS A 132 44.91 -38.33 0.45
N PHE A 133 43.72 -37.75 0.58
CA PHE A 133 42.46 -38.51 0.54
C PHE A 133 41.65 -38.29 -0.74
N ALA A 134 42.19 -37.54 -1.71
CA ALA A 134 41.51 -37.18 -2.96
C ALA A 134 40.11 -36.59 -2.70
N ILE A 135 40.00 -35.72 -1.70
CA ILE A 135 38.76 -35.06 -1.33
C ILE A 135 38.66 -33.77 -2.15
N SER A 136 37.83 -33.77 -3.19
CA SER A 136 37.52 -32.56 -3.93
C SER A 136 36.63 -31.66 -3.08
N LEU A 137 37.16 -30.53 -2.63
CA LEU A 137 36.35 -29.46 -2.08
C LEU A 137 35.70 -28.68 -3.24
N PRO A 138 34.43 -28.27 -3.12
CA PRO A 138 33.77 -27.44 -4.13
C PRO A 138 34.55 -26.14 -4.35
N GLU A 139 34.98 -25.88 -5.60
CA GLU A 139 35.76 -24.69 -5.97
C GLU A 139 34.91 -23.40 -5.99
N ASP A 140 33.58 -23.54 -6.03
CA ASP A 140 32.61 -22.46 -6.03
C ASP A 140 32.40 -21.83 -4.64
N ILE A 141 32.95 -22.43 -3.57
CA ILE A 141 32.88 -21.92 -2.21
C ILE A 141 34.20 -21.19 -1.88
N PRO A 142 34.19 -19.85 -1.68
CA PRO A 142 35.40 -19.06 -1.45
C PRO A 142 36.29 -19.58 -0.32
N LEU A 143 35.69 -20.05 0.78
CA LEU A 143 36.37 -20.58 1.97
C LEU A 143 37.35 -21.71 1.61
N PHE A 144 36.94 -22.58 0.70
CA PHE A 144 37.74 -23.75 0.31
C PHE A 144 38.89 -23.42 -0.64
N SER A 145 38.92 -22.20 -1.17
CA SER A 145 40.04 -21.66 -1.94
C SER A 145 40.99 -20.81 -1.11
N SER A 146 40.64 -20.49 0.15
CA SER A 146 41.48 -19.69 1.05
C SER A 146 42.68 -20.51 1.53
N GLU A 147 43.90 -19.99 1.29
CA GLU A 147 45.13 -20.60 1.78
C GLU A 147 45.13 -20.72 3.32
N GLU A 148 44.54 -19.74 4.01
CA GLU A 148 44.41 -19.75 5.46
C GLU A 148 43.58 -20.95 5.94
N PHE A 149 42.38 -21.17 5.37
CA PHE A 149 41.53 -22.32 5.70
C PHE A 149 42.20 -23.65 5.35
N LEU A 150 42.84 -23.71 4.17
CA LEU A 150 43.54 -24.91 3.72
C LEU A 150 44.71 -25.30 4.62
N SER A 151 45.37 -24.31 5.25
CA SER A 151 46.49 -24.53 6.16
C SER A 151 46.09 -24.91 7.59
N GLN A 152 44.82 -24.69 7.99
CA GLN A 152 44.35 -24.97 9.34
C GLN A 152 44.14 -26.46 9.59
N PRO A 153 44.34 -26.95 10.84
CA PRO A 153 43.94 -28.29 11.24
C PRO A 153 42.43 -28.51 11.05
N ILE A 154 42.02 -29.71 10.65
CA ILE A 154 40.60 -30.05 10.43
C ILE A 154 39.74 -29.73 11.65
N SER A 155 40.24 -29.99 12.87
CA SER A 155 39.49 -29.72 14.09
C SER A 155 39.22 -28.23 14.33
N GLU A 156 40.08 -27.35 13.83
CA GLU A 156 39.93 -25.90 13.92
C GLU A 156 39.11 -25.39 12.74
N ALA A 157 39.51 -25.75 11.52
CA ALA A 157 38.87 -25.34 10.27
C ALA A 157 37.36 -25.65 10.24
N PHE A 158 36.98 -26.86 10.67
CA PHE A 158 35.58 -27.29 10.70
C PHE A 158 34.95 -27.26 12.09
N GLY A 159 35.71 -26.93 13.13
CA GLY A 159 35.24 -26.92 14.52
C GLY A 159 34.27 -25.79 14.81
N ASP A 160 34.47 -24.64 14.16
CA ASP A 160 33.61 -23.46 14.30
C ASP A 160 33.30 -22.83 12.94
N LEU A 161 32.59 -23.58 12.09
CA LEU A 161 32.05 -23.04 10.83
C LEU A 161 31.13 -21.83 11.05
N SER A 162 30.63 -21.64 12.28
CA SER A 162 29.73 -20.55 12.65
C SER A 162 30.43 -19.21 12.89
N ALA A 163 31.75 -19.22 13.09
CA ALA A 163 32.59 -18.03 13.21
C ALA A 163 32.93 -17.40 11.86
N TYR A 164 32.88 -18.18 10.76
CA TYR A 164 33.13 -17.68 9.43
C TYR A 164 31.97 -16.80 8.95
N THR A 165 32.32 -15.73 8.25
CA THR A 165 31.38 -14.80 7.63
C THR A 165 30.75 -15.41 6.37
N MET A 166 29.55 -14.95 6.00
CA MET A 166 28.78 -15.51 4.88
C MET A 166 29.48 -15.36 3.52
N ASP A 167 30.29 -14.31 3.35
CA ASP A 167 31.13 -14.08 2.17
C ASP A 167 32.23 -15.15 1.97
N ASN A 168 32.58 -15.90 3.02
CA ASN A 168 33.42 -17.09 2.87
C ASN A 168 32.67 -18.24 2.20
N PHE A 169 31.34 -18.31 2.33
CA PHE A 169 30.55 -19.43 1.78
C PHE A 169 29.93 -19.11 0.44
N VAL A 170 29.58 -17.85 0.20
CA VAL A 170 28.92 -17.36 -1.02
C VAL A 170 29.71 -16.18 -1.55
N THR A 171 29.93 -16.11 -2.86
CA THR A 171 30.56 -14.94 -3.48
C THR A 171 29.65 -13.73 -3.32
N VAL A 172 30.07 -12.76 -2.51
CA VAL A 172 29.40 -11.47 -2.33
C VAL A 172 30.25 -10.40 -2.99
N VAL A 173 29.70 -9.73 -3.98
CA VAL A 173 30.38 -8.64 -4.69
C VAL A 173 29.99 -7.33 -4.03
N TYR A 174 30.95 -6.68 -3.36
CA TYR A 174 30.72 -5.40 -2.71
C TYR A 174 30.74 -4.25 -3.72
N ASP A 175 30.07 -3.14 -3.42
CA ASP A 175 30.01 -2.00 -4.36
C ASP A 175 31.40 -1.47 -4.75
N GLU A 176 32.36 -1.54 -3.81
CA GLU A 176 33.75 -1.13 -4.00
C GLU A 176 34.53 -2.03 -4.96
N GLU A 177 34.02 -3.25 -5.21
CA GLU A 177 34.61 -4.28 -6.08
C GLU A 177 33.79 -4.51 -7.35
N ALA A 178 32.64 -3.84 -7.48
CA ALA A 178 31.70 -4.04 -8.58
C ALA A 178 32.28 -3.55 -9.91
N THR A 179 32.09 -4.36 -10.95
CA THR A 179 32.48 -4.04 -12.33
C THR A 179 31.33 -4.31 -13.29
N ALA A 180 31.44 -3.86 -14.54
CA ALA A 180 30.42 -4.15 -15.55
C ALA A 180 30.24 -5.66 -15.83
N GLU A 181 31.30 -6.46 -15.62
CA GLU A 181 31.28 -7.92 -15.82
C GLU A 181 30.89 -8.68 -14.54
N ASN A 182 30.96 -8.02 -13.38
CA ASN A 182 30.61 -8.58 -12.09
C ASN A 182 29.85 -7.54 -11.25
N PRO A 183 28.52 -7.43 -11.43
CA PRO A 183 27.73 -6.42 -10.76
C PRO A 183 27.70 -6.65 -9.24
N ALA A 184 27.55 -5.56 -8.48
CA ALA A 184 27.41 -5.62 -7.04
C ALA A 184 26.26 -6.57 -6.65
N SER A 185 26.48 -7.37 -5.61
CA SER A 185 25.42 -8.15 -4.98
C SER A 185 24.40 -7.21 -4.33
N SER A 186 23.19 -7.69 -4.06
CA SER A 186 22.19 -6.88 -3.36
C SER A 186 22.74 -6.37 -2.03
N LYS A 187 22.33 -5.17 -1.62
CA LYS A 187 22.83 -4.53 -0.40
C LYS A 187 22.54 -5.37 0.85
N LEU A 188 21.41 -6.10 0.84
CA LEU A 188 21.11 -7.11 1.85
C LEU A 188 22.18 -8.21 1.91
N MET A 189 22.57 -8.77 0.76
CA MET A 189 23.64 -9.78 0.69
C MET A 189 24.99 -9.21 1.12
N GLN A 190 25.29 -7.95 0.82
CA GLN A 190 26.50 -7.28 1.30
C GLN A 190 26.50 -7.11 2.83
N LYS A 191 25.36 -6.71 3.42
CA LYS A 191 25.19 -6.57 4.89
C LYS A 191 25.33 -7.92 5.61
N ILE A 192 24.72 -8.98 5.07
CA ILE A 192 24.82 -10.35 5.61
C ILE A 192 26.23 -10.92 5.39
N GLY A 193 26.86 -10.61 4.26
CA GLY A 193 28.17 -11.11 3.83
C GLY A 193 29.25 -10.97 4.90
N LYS A 194 29.33 -9.80 5.55
CA LYS A 194 30.37 -9.46 6.54
C LYS A 194 30.10 -10.00 7.95
N LYS A 195 28.95 -10.63 8.19
CA LYS A 195 28.56 -11.13 9.52
C LYS A 195 28.89 -12.61 9.68
N PRO A 196 29.40 -13.05 10.86
CA PRO A 196 29.58 -14.45 11.18
C PRO A 196 28.26 -15.21 11.06
N LEU A 197 28.28 -16.45 10.56
CA LEU A 197 27.08 -17.26 10.34
C LEU A 197 26.27 -17.47 11.64
N SER A 198 26.94 -17.51 12.79
CA SER A 198 26.34 -17.55 14.12
C SER A 198 25.48 -16.31 14.45
N GLU A 199 25.93 -15.12 14.04
CA GLU A 199 25.19 -13.86 14.20
C GLU A 199 24.10 -13.69 13.14
N VAL A 200 24.30 -14.23 11.94
CA VAL A 200 23.31 -14.12 10.85
C VAL A 200 21.96 -14.67 11.29
N SER A 201 21.93 -15.80 12.01
CA SER A 201 20.65 -16.38 12.47
C SER A 201 19.99 -15.59 13.61
N SER A 202 20.77 -14.94 14.49
CA SER A 202 20.21 -14.16 15.60
C SER A 202 19.79 -12.76 15.18
N ASP A 203 20.49 -12.20 14.20
CA ASP A 203 20.36 -10.81 13.78
C ASP A 203 19.55 -10.67 12.49
N MET A 204 19.12 -11.78 11.85
CA MET A 204 18.41 -11.73 10.56
C MET A 204 17.22 -10.77 10.62
N ASP A 205 16.42 -10.84 11.68
CA ASP A 205 15.27 -9.96 11.85
C ASP A 205 15.70 -8.49 11.92
N ALA A 206 16.75 -8.18 12.69
CA ALA A 206 17.27 -6.81 12.79
C ALA A 206 17.87 -6.31 11.46
N ILE A 207 18.56 -7.18 10.73
CA ILE A 207 19.15 -6.87 9.41
C ILE A 207 18.05 -6.61 8.39
N ILE A 208 17.02 -7.46 8.33
CA ILE A 208 15.87 -7.27 7.45
C ILE A 208 15.15 -5.97 7.83
N GLN A 209 14.93 -5.73 9.12
CA GLN A 209 14.24 -4.54 9.60
C GLN A 209 14.98 -3.23 9.26
N ASP A 210 16.31 -3.22 9.29
CA ASP A 210 17.14 -2.04 8.94
C ASP A 210 17.36 -1.88 7.43
N THR A 211 16.98 -2.88 6.62
CA THR A 211 17.15 -2.83 5.16
C THR A 211 16.00 -2.09 4.49
N THR A 212 16.32 -1.21 3.55
CA THR A 212 15.34 -0.46 2.75
C THR A 212 14.77 -1.31 1.61
N ILE A 213 13.56 -1.00 1.13
CA ILE A 213 12.94 -1.75 0.03
C ILE A 213 13.81 -1.68 -1.24
N GLY A 214 14.40 -0.51 -1.54
CA GLY A 214 15.29 -0.31 -2.68
C GLY A 214 16.64 -1.06 -2.57
N GLU A 215 17.03 -1.45 -1.36
CA GLU A 215 18.19 -2.33 -1.14
C GLU A 215 17.87 -3.81 -1.39
N VAL A 216 16.59 -4.20 -1.35
CA VAL A 216 16.11 -5.58 -1.58
C VAL A 216 15.67 -5.79 -3.02
N ILE A 217 14.98 -4.81 -3.60
CA ILE A 217 14.41 -4.87 -4.95
C ILE A 217 14.95 -3.68 -5.74
N GLU A 218 15.47 -3.95 -6.93
CA GLU A 218 15.86 -2.89 -7.86
C GLU A 218 14.63 -2.13 -8.35
N VAL A 219 14.57 -0.84 -8.04
CA VAL A 219 13.50 0.06 -8.47
C VAL A 219 14.04 0.92 -9.60
N ASP A 220 13.66 0.59 -10.84
CA ASP A 220 14.01 1.40 -12.01
C ASP A 220 13.22 2.72 -12.01
N GLU A 221 13.90 3.83 -11.82
CA GLU A 221 13.30 5.18 -11.81
C GLU A 221 12.55 5.53 -13.10
N ALA A 222 12.88 4.91 -14.23
CA ALA A 222 12.20 5.20 -15.50
C ALA A 222 10.85 4.48 -15.62
N THR A 223 10.71 3.30 -15.00
CA THR A 223 9.56 2.40 -15.24
C THR A 223 8.76 2.04 -13.99
N ALA A 224 9.31 2.28 -12.80
CA ALA A 224 8.64 2.00 -11.54
C ALA A 224 7.41 2.89 -11.34
N SER A 225 6.37 2.33 -10.72
CA SER A 225 5.21 3.10 -10.31
C SER A 225 5.62 4.18 -9.28
N PRO A 226 4.91 5.33 -9.22
CA PRO A 226 5.17 6.37 -8.23
C PRO A 226 5.23 5.84 -6.79
N VAL A 227 4.32 4.92 -6.43
CA VAL A 227 4.31 4.21 -5.14
C VAL A 227 5.63 3.47 -4.88
N MET A 228 6.18 2.74 -5.85
CA MET A 228 7.44 2.01 -5.66
C MET A 228 8.62 2.95 -5.50
N LYS A 229 8.63 4.08 -6.22
CA LYS A 229 9.65 5.13 -6.08
C LYS A 229 9.62 5.75 -4.69
N TYR A 230 8.43 6.02 -4.16
CA TYR A 230 8.26 6.53 -2.80
C TYR A 230 8.69 5.50 -1.75
N LEU A 231 8.32 4.24 -1.92
CA LEU A 231 8.62 3.17 -0.96
C LEU A 231 10.09 2.72 -0.97
N LYS A 232 10.86 2.98 -2.04
CA LYS A 232 12.24 2.46 -2.17
C LYS A 232 13.14 2.85 -0.99
N ASP A 233 12.95 4.05 -0.44
CA ASP A 233 13.79 4.59 0.63
C ASP A 233 13.29 4.17 2.03
N TRP A 234 12.17 3.44 2.11
CA TRP A 234 11.59 2.99 3.37
C TRP A 234 12.23 1.68 3.83
N ARG A 235 12.52 1.61 5.15
CA ARG A 235 12.98 0.39 5.81
C ARG A 235 11.86 -0.63 5.96
N ILE A 236 12.16 -1.90 5.77
CA ILE A 236 11.18 -2.98 5.84
C ILE A 236 10.58 -3.11 7.24
N GLY A 237 11.39 -2.94 8.28
CA GLY A 237 10.96 -3.02 9.67
C GLY A 237 10.01 -1.91 10.11
N ASP A 238 9.84 -0.91 9.25
CA ASP A 238 9.03 0.26 9.52
C ASP A 238 7.69 0.21 8.79
N LEU A 239 7.47 -0.82 7.96
CA LEU A 239 6.19 -1.06 7.28
C LEU A 239 5.09 -1.53 8.23
N ASP A 240 5.45 -2.17 9.36
CA ASP A 240 4.51 -2.78 10.30
C ASP A 240 4.20 -1.92 11.55
N LYS A 241 5.02 -0.89 11.81
CA LYS A 241 4.90 -0.07 13.03
C LYS A 241 3.65 0.80 12.98
N ALA A 242 3.12 1.19 14.14
CA ALA A 242 2.11 2.24 14.20
C ALA A 242 2.79 3.62 14.10
N GLU A 243 2.03 4.61 13.66
CA GLU A 243 2.50 5.95 13.35
C GLU A 243 3.19 6.62 14.56
N GLU A 244 4.45 7.02 14.41
CA GLU A 244 5.08 8.00 15.31
C GLU A 244 5.29 9.31 14.54
N LEU A 245 4.74 10.38 15.12
CA LEU A 245 4.91 11.73 14.60
C LEU A 245 6.07 12.41 15.34
N ASP A 246 6.83 13.24 14.62
CA ASP A 246 7.79 14.15 15.22
C ASP A 246 7.08 15.25 16.04
N GLU A 247 7.86 16.10 16.71
CA GLU A 247 7.35 17.20 17.53
C GLU A 247 6.55 18.26 16.75
N HIS A 248 6.56 18.19 15.42
CA HIS A 248 5.82 19.06 14.51
C HIS A 248 4.64 18.35 13.84
N GLY A 249 4.34 17.10 14.22
CA GLY A 249 3.25 16.32 13.62
C GLY A 249 3.60 15.74 12.25
N ASN A 250 4.88 15.74 11.85
CA ASN A 250 5.31 15.09 10.63
C ASN A 250 5.61 13.61 10.89
N PRO A 251 5.34 12.72 9.93
CA PRO A 251 5.70 11.32 10.05
C PRO A 251 7.21 11.20 10.12
N ILE A 252 7.71 10.49 11.12
CA ILE A 252 9.13 10.12 11.16
C ILE A 252 9.34 9.06 10.07
N PRO A 253 10.25 9.26 9.10
CA PRO A 253 10.60 8.22 8.15
C PRO A 253 11.03 6.98 8.94
N GLY A 254 10.23 5.92 8.87
CA GLY A 254 10.50 4.71 9.63
C GLY A 254 9.50 4.33 10.75
N THR A 255 8.32 4.93 10.79
CA THR A 255 7.26 4.47 11.70
C THR A 255 5.99 4.26 10.89
N GLY A 256 5.43 3.05 10.92
CA GLY A 256 4.47 2.60 9.92
C GLY A 256 3.18 3.40 9.93
N GLY A 257 2.56 3.45 8.75
CA GLY A 257 1.82 4.63 8.28
C GLY A 257 2.37 5.18 6.96
N ALA A 258 3.38 4.53 6.38
CA ALA A 258 4.01 4.90 5.11
C ALA A 258 3.02 5.22 3.99
N LEU A 259 2.02 4.36 3.83
CA LEU A 259 0.99 4.50 2.83
C LEU A 259 -0.08 5.50 3.25
N GLN A 260 -0.34 5.67 4.55
CA GLN A 260 -1.36 6.62 5.03
C GLN A 260 -0.90 8.06 4.83
N ASN A 261 0.38 8.32 5.08
CA ASN A 261 1.00 9.64 4.94
C ASN A 261 1.50 9.98 3.54
N MET A 262 1.44 9.04 2.60
CA MET A 262 1.81 9.28 1.21
C MET A 262 0.86 10.31 0.60
N LYS A 263 1.41 11.34 -0.05
CA LYS A 263 0.61 12.28 -0.83
C LYS A 263 0.01 11.56 -2.02
N ILE A 264 -1.22 11.89 -2.38
CA ILE A 264 -1.89 11.24 -3.53
C ILE A 264 -1.12 11.50 -4.83
N SER A 265 -0.47 12.67 -4.96
CA SER A 265 0.44 13.00 -6.07
C SER A 265 1.68 12.12 -6.15
N ASP A 266 2.09 11.50 -5.04
CA ASP A 266 3.22 10.58 -5.00
C ASP A 266 2.76 9.14 -5.28
N ALA A 267 1.46 8.85 -5.15
CA ALA A 267 0.88 7.55 -5.43
C ALA A 267 0.46 7.39 -6.90
N VAL A 268 -0.02 8.47 -7.52
CA VAL A 268 -0.57 8.49 -8.87
C VAL A 268 -0.02 9.70 -9.61
N GLU A 269 0.32 9.54 -10.89
CA GLU A 269 0.71 10.67 -11.73
C GLU A 269 -0.49 11.60 -11.98
N ILE A 270 -0.38 12.85 -11.53
CA ILE A 270 -1.44 13.86 -11.66
C ILE A 270 -0.93 15.02 -12.51
N THR A 271 -1.43 15.10 -13.73
CA THR A 271 -1.13 16.16 -14.72
C THR A 271 -2.21 17.24 -14.71
N ASP A 272 -1.99 18.33 -15.45
CA ASP A 272 -3.00 19.37 -15.62
C ASP A 272 -4.21 18.92 -16.46
N GLU A 273 -4.11 17.78 -17.15
CA GLU A 273 -5.23 17.13 -17.86
C GLU A 273 -5.99 16.14 -16.96
N SER A 274 -5.52 15.92 -15.73
CA SER A 274 -6.19 15.01 -14.78
C SER A 274 -7.51 15.58 -14.28
N ALA A 275 -8.37 14.70 -13.75
CA ALA A 275 -9.65 15.10 -13.19
C ALA A 275 -9.48 16.20 -12.11
N PRO A 276 -10.38 17.20 -12.02
CA PRO A 276 -10.26 18.32 -11.08
C PRO A 276 -10.01 17.90 -9.63
N VAL A 277 -10.71 16.87 -9.14
CA VAL A 277 -10.50 16.29 -7.80
C VAL A 277 -9.04 15.87 -7.56
N LEU A 278 -8.39 15.26 -8.56
CA LEU A 278 -6.99 14.84 -8.43
C LEU A 278 -6.06 16.04 -8.44
N ARG A 279 -6.31 17.03 -9.31
CA ARG A 279 -5.57 18.30 -9.31
C ARG A 279 -5.68 19.00 -7.95
N TYR A 280 -6.88 19.06 -7.37
CA TYR A 280 -7.09 19.58 -6.02
C TYR A 280 -6.26 18.84 -4.98
N PHE A 281 -6.26 17.50 -5.00
CA PHE A 281 -5.45 16.71 -4.06
C PHE A 281 -3.95 16.97 -4.22
N ARG A 282 -3.47 17.13 -5.45
CA ARG A 282 -2.07 17.50 -5.73
C ARG A 282 -1.77 18.91 -5.19
N ASP A 283 -2.59 19.89 -5.54
CA ASP A 283 -2.35 21.30 -5.24
C ASP A 283 -2.46 21.60 -3.73
N ASN A 284 -3.21 20.78 -2.99
CA ASN A 284 -3.34 20.85 -1.54
C ASN A 284 -2.48 19.82 -0.78
N GLU A 285 -1.56 19.13 -1.46
CA GLU A 285 -0.67 18.12 -0.87
C GLU A 285 -1.42 17.06 -0.03
N THR A 286 -2.60 16.65 -0.48
CA THR A 286 -3.49 15.75 0.26
C THR A 286 -2.87 14.37 0.42
N LYS A 287 -2.82 13.90 1.68
CA LYS A 287 -2.37 12.55 2.06
C LYS A 287 -3.50 11.52 1.90
N LEU A 288 -3.15 10.25 1.74
CA LEU A 288 -4.12 9.16 1.57
C LEU A 288 -5.09 9.01 2.77
N ASP A 289 -4.64 9.25 3.99
CA ASP A 289 -5.48 9.27 5.19
C ASP A 289 -6.29 10.56 5.37
N GLY A 290 -5.83 11.66 4.78
CA GLY A 290 -6.46 12.99 4.82
C GLY A 290 -7.57 13.20 3.79
N ILE A 291 -7.92 12.19 2.99
CA ILE A 291 -8.94 12.32 1.92
C ILE A 291 -10.29 12.79 2.48
N ASP A 292 -10.75 12.24 3.60
CA ASP A 292 -12.04 12.62 4.19
C ASP A 292 -12.09 14.11 4.57
N GLU A 293 -11.02 14.63 5.15
CA GLU A 293 -10.93 16.04 5.55
C GLU A 293 -10.75 16.98 4.35
N ALA A 294 -9.98 16.55 3.35
CA ALA A 294 -9.86 17.26 2.08
C ALA A 294 -11.21 17.36 1.36
N LEU A 295 -12.03 16.30 1.38
CA LEU A 295 -13.36 16.30 0.78
C LEU A 295 -14.36 17.22 1.51
N LYS A 296 -14.22 17.43 2.83
CA LYS A 296 -15.05 18.41 3.57
C LYS A 296 -14.72 19.85 3.21
N THR A 297 -13.47 20.12 2.85
CA THR A 297 -13.01 21.48 2.52
C THR A 297 -13.12 21.79 1.03
N MET A 298 -13.17 20.77 0.19
CA MET A 298 -13.30 20.86 -1.26
C MET A 298 -14.61 21.54 -1.67
N THR A 299 -14.52 22.47 -2.62
CA THR A 299 -15.68 23.09 -3.26
C THR A 299 -16.12 22.32 -4.51
N ILE A 300 -17.34 22.56 -4.99
CA ILE A 300 -17.81 21.94 -6.25
C ILE A 300 -16.90 22.32 -7.43
N GLY A 301 -16.42 23.57 -7.49
CA GLY A 301 -15.52 24.05 -8.54
C GLY A 301 -14.14 23.37 -8.52
N ASP A 302 -13.70 22.89 -7.35
CA ASP A 302 -12.50 22.05 -7.24
C ASP A 302 -12.75 20.63 -7.74
N SER A 303 -14.00 20.14 -7.64
CA SER A 303 -14.37 18.76 -7.97
C SER A 303 -14.76 18.56 -9.44
N VAL A 304 -15.31 19.59 -10.08
CA VAL A 304 -15.85 19.58 -11.43
C VAL A 304 -15.51 20.90 -12.12
N GLU A 305 -15.19 20.85 -13.41
CA GLU A 305 -14.97 22.05 -14.20
C GLU A 305 -16.27 22.82 -14.39
N VAL A 306 -16.31 24.06 -13.88
CA VAL A 306 -17.46 24.96 -13.99
C VAL A 306 -17.06 26.17 -14.84
N TYR A 307 -17.82 26.40 -15.90
CA TYR A 307 -17.61 27.47 -16.86
C TYR A 307 -18.73 28.50 -16.75
N GLU A 308 -18.42 29.74 -16.37
CA GLU A 308 -19.43 30.81 -16.23
C GLU A 308 -19.92 31.37 -17.56
N GLU A 309 -19.13 31.16 -18.61
CA GLU A 309 -19.39 31.59 -19.99
C GLU A 309 -18.97 30.46 -20.95
N ASP A 310 -19.40 30.55 -22.21
CA ASP A 310 -18.91 29.65 -23.26
C ASP A 310 -17.40 29.89 -23.47
N VAL A 311 -16.60 28.82 -23.44
CA VAL A 311 -15.18 28.86 -23.76
C VAL A 311 -15.00 28.53 -25.23
N TYR A 312 -14.40 29.45 -25.98
CA TYR A 312 -14.15 29.33 -27.42
C TYR A 312 -12.70 28.95 -27.70
N ALA A 313 -12.46 28.28 -28.83
CA ALA A 313 -11.13 28.08 -29.37
C ALA A 313 -10.52 29.40 -29.84
N GLU A 314 -9.23 29.39 -30.23
CA GLU A 314 -8.53 30.57 -30.74
C GLU A 314 -9.19 31.21 -31.98
N ASP A 315 -10.05 30.46 -32.68
CA ASP A 315 -10.82 30.97 -33.82
C ASP A 315 -11.99 31.89 -33.43
N GLY A 316 -12.35 31.94 -32.14
CA GLY A 316 -13.46 32.74 -31.61
C GLY A 316 -14.87 32.25 -32.01
N VAL A 317 -14.99 31.08 -32.64
CA VAL A 317 -16.26 30.55 -33.17
C VAL A 317 -16.54 29.15 -32.65
N THR A 318 -15.52 28.30 -32.54
CA THR A 318 -15.68 26.93 -32.09
C THR A 318 -15.78 26.90 -30.57
N VAL A 319 -16.95 26.53 -30.05
CA VAL A 319 -17.16 26.33 -28.60
C VAL A 319 -16.44 25.06 -28.15
N LEU A 320 -15.42 25.20 -27.31
CA LEU A 320 -14.71 24.10 -26.66
C LEU A 320 -15.50 23.58 -25.46
N HIS A 321 -16.01 24.50 -24.62
CA HIS A 321 -16.85 24.19 -23.46
C HIS A 321 -18.03 25.15 -23.42
N ARG A 322 -19.23 24.61 -23.19
CA ARG A 322 -20.43 25.45 -22.99
C ARG A 322 -20.47 25.96 -21.56
N LYS A 323 -21.06 27.14 -21.37
CA LYS A 323 -21.47 27.66 -20.07
C LYS A 323 -22.18 26.57 -19.28
N SER A 324 -21.71 26.33 -18.06
CA SER A 324 -22.32 25.39 -17.13
C SER A 324 -23.73 25.85 -16.74
N SER A 325 -24.57 24.93 -16.26
CA SER A 325 -25.89 25.32 -15.78
C SER A 325 -25.77 26.35 -14.64
N ASN A 326 -26.72 27.28 -14.53
CA ASN A 326 -26.70 28.30 -13.47
C ASN A 326 -26.66 27.65 -12.08
N VAL A 327 -27.31 26.48 -11.91
CA VAL A 327 -27.21 25.65 -10.71
C VAL A 327 -25.76 25.29 -10.37
N LEU A 328 -24.96 24.81 -11.34
CA LEU A 328 -23.55 24.49 -11.10
C LEU A 328 -22.71 25.74 -10.84
N ILE A 329 -22.99 26.85 -11.54
CA ILE A 329 -22.31 28.13 -11.32
C ILE A 329 -22.56 28.62 -9.88
N TYR A 330 -23.80 28.60 -9.41
CA TYR A 330 -24.15 28.97 -8.04
C TYR A 330 -23.48 28.07 -7.00
N LEU A 331 -23.40 26.76 -7.28
CA LEU A 331 -22.82 25.78 -6.36
C LEU A 331 -21.30 25.74 -6.39
N LYS A 332 -20.63 26.36 -7.38
CA LYS A 332 -19.18 26.19 -7.61
C LYS A 332 -18.34 26.51 -6.38
N ASP A 333 -18.70 27.56 -5.64
CA ASP A 333 -17.94 28.03 -4.46
C ASP A 333 -18.44 27.40 -3.16
N LYS A 334 -19.40 26.47 -3.23
CA LYS A 334 -19.97 25.78 -2.08
C LYS A 334 -19.18 24.52 -1.79
N LYS A 335 -18.96 24.24 -0.51
CA LYS A 335 -18.33 23.00 -0.07
C LYS A 335 -19.24 21.80 -0.30
N LEU A 336 -18.62 20.63 -0.51
CA LEU A 336 -19.35 19.39 -0.71
C LEU A 336 -20.23 19.01 0.50
N ASP A 337 -19.78 19.28 1.72
CA ASP A 337 -20.50 18.98 2.96
C ASP A 337 -21.64 19.97 3.27
N GLU A 338 -21.60 21.17 2.69
CA GLU A 338 -22.61 22.23 2.80
C GLU A 338 -23.67 22.16 1.67
N LEU A 339 -23.58 21.18 0.77
CA LEU A 339 -24.38 21.14 -0.46
C LEU A 339 -25.90 21.10 -0.20
N ASP A 340 -26.35 20.34 0.80
CA ASP A 340 -27.78 20.26 1.16
C ASP A 340 -28.33 21.63 1.60
N SER A 341 -27.60 22.34 2.45
CA SER A 341 -27.96 23.70 2.88
C SER A 341 -27.92 24.68 1.73
N ALA A 342 -26.86 24.64 0.91
CA ALA A 342 -26.70 25.53 -0.23
C ALA A 342 -27.83 25.37 -1.26
N ILE A 343 -28.27 24.14 -1.52
CA ILE A 343 -29.40 23.84 -2.42
C ILE A 343 -30.72 24.38 -1.84
N LYS A 344 -30.96 24.19 -0.54
CA LYS A 344 -32.18 24.70 0.12
C LYS A 344 -32.27 26.22 0.10
N GLU A 345 -31.14 26.90 0.20
CA GLU A 345 -31.05 28.37 0.17
C GLU A 345 -31.02 28.96 -1.25
N MET A 346 -30.83 28.11 -2.28
CA MET A 346 -30.79 28.53 -3.67
C MET A 346 -32.11 29.16 -4.10
N LYS A 347 -32.06 30.36 -4.68
CA LYS A 347 -33.24 31.01 -5.24
C LYS A 347 -33.52 30.50 -6.65
N ILE A 348 -34.76 30.63 -7.11
CA ILE A 348 -35.12 30.26 -8.48
C ILE A 348 -34.32 31.10 -9.49
N SER A 349 -34.07 32.38 -9.21
CA SER A 349 -33.22 33.25 -10.04
C SER A 349 -31.78 32.79 -10.15
N ASP A 350 -31.29 32.00 -9.18
CA ASP A 350 -29.93 31.44 -9.22
C ASP A 350 -29.88 30.18 -10.12
N ALA A 351 -31.02 29.53 -10.34
CA ALA A 351 -31.12 28.29 -11.12
C ALA A 351 -31.60 28.51 -12.57
N VAL A 352 -32.39 29.56 -12.80
CA VAL A 352 -33.04 29.86 -14.09
C VAL A 352 -32.88 31.34 -14.40
N ASP A 353 -32.52 31.66 -15.64
CA ASP A 353 -32.48 33.04 -16.11
C ASP A 353 -33.89 33.65 -16.10
N ILE A 354 -34.08 34.68 -15.26
CA ILE A 354 -35.35 35.41 -15.12
C ILE A 354 -35.08 36.89 -15.40
N TYR A 355 -35.76 37.39 -16.42
CA TYR A 355 -35.65 38.77 -16.91
C TYR A 355 -36.88 39.59 -16.50
N GLU A 356 -36.69 40.64 -15.71
CA GLU A 356 -37.80 41.51 -15.26
C GLU A 356 -38.31 42.48 -16.34
N GLU A 357 -37.48 42.69 -17.35
CA GLU A 357 -37.71 43.54 -18.51
C GLU A 357 -37.18 42.85 -19.78
N ASP A 358 -37.55 43.36 -20.95
CA ASP A 358 -36.99 42.92 -22.21
C ASP A 358 -35.49 43.28 -22.26
N VAL A 359 -34.63 42.29 -22.54
CA VAL A 359 -33.19 42.47 -22.67
C VAL A 359 -32.84 42.66 -24.14
N TYR A 360 -32.19 43.77 -24.47
CA TYR A 360 -31.74 44.11 -25.81
C TYR A 360 -30.21 44.01 -25.92
N ASP A 361 -29.73 43.83 -27.15
CA ASP A 361 -28.30 43.86 -27.49
C ASP A 361 -27.70 45.27 -27.31
N GLU A 362 -26.39 45.41 -27.48
CA GLU A 362 -25.66 46.69 -27.40
C GLU A 362 -26.23 47.77 -28.33
N ASP A 363 -26.93 47.38 -29.40
CA ASP A 363 -27.60 48.27 -30.34
C ASP A 363 -28.91 48.88 -29.80
N GLY A 364 -29.45 48.37 -28.69
CA GLY A 364 -30.69 48.79 -28.05
C GLY A 364 -31.97 48.49 -28.85
N THR A 365 -31.88 47.70 -29.91
CA THR A 365 -33.01 47.40 -30.82
C THR A 365 -33.25 45.90 -31.02
N THR A 366 -32.21 45.09 -30.95
CA THR A 366 -32.31 43.63 -31.13
C THR A 366 -32.68 43.00 -29.80
N LEU A 367 -33.89 42.43 -29.70
CA LEU A 367 -34.35 41.72 -28.50
C LEU A 367 -33.57 40.41 -28.34
N LEU A 368 -32.74 40.32 -27.29
CA LEU A 368 -31.99 39.12 -26.94
C LEU A 368 -32.86 38.16 -26.12
N HIS A 369 -33.53 38.68 -25.09
CA HIS A 369 -34.41 37.90 -24.22
C HIS A 369 -35.69 38.66 -23.92
N PRO A 370 -36.88 38.08 -24.14
CA PRO A 370 -38.13 38.71 -23.71
C PRO A 370 -38.23 38.71 -22.19
N LYS A 371 -38.94 39.70 -21.66
CA LYS A 371 -39.37 39.73 -20.26
C LYS A 371 -40.00 38.39 -19.87
N SER A 372 -39.58 37.86 -18.74
CA SER A 372 -40.09 36.60 -18.20
C SER A 372 -41.56 36.71 -17.80
N HIS A 373 -42.25 35.58 -17.79
CA HIS A 373 -43.66 35.55 -17.38
C HIS A 373 -43.82 36.11 -15.97
N ALA A 374 -44.89 36.87 -15.71
CA ALA A 374 -45.08 37.59 -14.45
C ALA A 374 -45.04 36.68 -13.21
N VAL A 375 -45.57 35.46 -13.33
CA VAL A 375 -45.47 34.43 -12.27
C VAL A 375 -44.01 34.08 -11.98
N MET A 376 -43.16 33.87 -13.00
CA MET A 376 -41.74 33.57 -12.81
C MET A 376 -41.01 34.71 -12.12
N ILE A 377 -41.30 35.96 -12.52
CA ILE A 377 -40.75 37.16 -11.86
C ILE A 377 -41.18 37.21 -10.39
N ALA A 378 -42.44 36.92 -10.07
CA ALA A 378 -42.95 36.98 -8.71
C ALA A 378 -42.32 35.93 -7.78
N ILE A 379 -41.98 34.75 -8.30
CA ILE A 379 -41.39 33.65 -7.53
C ILE A 379 -39.86 33.64 -7.55
N LYS A 380 -39.19 34.50 -8.33
CA LYS A 380 -37.74 34.44 -8.59
C LYS A 380 -36.87 34.38 -7.32
N ASP A 381 -37.30 35.10 -6.28
CA ASP A 381 -36.58 35.23 -5.01
C ASP A 381 -36.93 34.14 -3.99
N LEU A 382 -37.89 33.26 -4.29
CA LEU A 382 -38.19 32.12 -3.43
C LEU A 382 -37.04 31.12 -3.46
N THR A 383 -36.72 30.57 -2.30
CA THR A 383 -35.79 29.45 -2.23
C THR A 383 -36.46 28.13 -2.64
N LEU A 384 -35.66 27.10 -2.93
CA LEU A 384 -36.21 25.77 -3.22
C LEU A 384 -36.97 25.17 -2.03
N ASP A 385 -36.60 25.52 -0.79
CA ASP A 385 -37.33 25.09 0.41
C ASP A 385 -38.69 25.80 0.51
N GLU A 386 -38.72 27.12 0.28
CA GLU A 386 -39.95 27.91 0.26
C GLU A 386 -40.90 27.50 -0.88
N LEU A 387 -40.40 27.01 -2.00
CA LEU A 387 -41.22 26.44 -3.07
C LEU A 387 -42.02 25.20 -2.63
N GLY A 388 -41.47 24.41 -1.70
CA GLY A 388 -42.16 23.28 -1.08
C GLY A 388 -43.27 23.74 -0.12
N GLU A 389 -43.19 24.96 0.38
CA GLU A 389 -44.17 25.55 1.27
C GLU A 389 -45.35 26.17 0.49
N LYS A 390 -46.49 25.48 0.50
CA LYS A 390 -47.71 25.92 -0.20
C LYS A 390 -48.07 27.38 0.06
N ASN A 391 -47.87 27.88 1.29
CA ASN A 391 -48.24 29.24 1.66
C ASN A 391 -47.28 30.30 1.07
N ALA A 392 -45.98 30.02 1.00
CA ALA A 392 -45.00 30.96 0.46
C ALA A 392 -45.19 31.15 -1.05
N LEU A 393 -45.32 30.04 -1.79
CA LEU A 393 -45.61 30.07 -3.22
C LEU A 393 -46.93 30.78 -3.53
N GLN A 394 -48.00 30.42 -2.82
CA GLN A 394 -49.32 31.04 -3.03
C GLN A 394 -49.27 32.55 -2.72
N ALA A 395 -48.62 32.96 -1.63
CA ALA A 395 -48.51 34.37 -1.27
C ALA A 395 -47.81 35.20 -2.36
N LYS A 396 -46.79 34.66 -3.04
CA LYS A 396 -46.16 35.35 -4.17
C LYS A 396 -47.09 35.42 -5.39
N ILE A 397 -47.75 34.32 -5.75
CA ILE A 397 -48.67 34.26 -6.88
C ILE A 397 -49.87 35.21 -6.68
N ASP A 398 -50.39 35.31 -5.45
CA ASP A 398 -51.55 36.15 -5.14
C ASP A 398 -51.31 37.63 -5.43
N THR A 399 -50.05 38.10 -5.33
CA THR A 399 -49.67 39.50 -5.62
C THR A 399 -49.55 39.83 -7.11
N VAL A 400 -49.58 38.83 -7.99
CA VAL A 400 -49.48 39.05 -9.44
C VAL A 400 -50.80 39.61 -9.97
N LYS A 401 -50.77 40.62 -10.84
CA LYS A 401 -52.00 41.15 -11.46
C LYS A 401 -52.42 40.30 -12.65
N LEU A 402 -53.74 40.18 -12.89
CA LEU A 402 -54.27 39.41 -14.01
C LEU A 402 -53.71 39.89 -15.36
N GLY A 403 -53.59 41.19 -15.55
CA GLY A 403 -53.06 41.81 -16.78
C GLY A 403 -51.59 41.53 -17.05
N ASP A 404 -50.84 41.09 -16.03
CA ASP A 404 -49.45 40.66 -16.17
C ASP A 404 -49.36 39.17 -16.57
N VAL A 405 -50.44 38.40 -16.38
CA VAL A 405 -50.53 36.96 -16.71
C VAL A 405 -51.15 36.74 -18.09
N ILE A 406 -52.14 37.55 -18.46
CA ILE A 406 -52.83 37.43 -19.75
C ILE A 406 -52.83 38.75 -20.50
N THR A 407 -52.79 38.69 -21.83
CA THR A 407 -52.88 39.88 -22.67
C THR A 407 -54.31 40.43 -22.67
N VAL A 408 -54.52 41.57 -22.03
CA VAL A 408 -55.79 42.33 -22.06
C VAL A 408 -55.62 43.54 -22.99
N THR A 409 -56.41 43.59 -24.07
CA THR A 409 -56.37 44.64 -25.10
C THR A 409 -57.68 45.42 -25.14
N ASP A 410 -57.73 46.46 -25.97
CA ASP A 410 -58.98 47.19 -26.24
C ASP A 410 -60.06 46.33 -26.90
N ALA A 411 -59.70 45.19 -27.51
CA ALA A 411 -60.65 44.22 -28.07
C ALA A 411 -61.14 43.19 -27.03
N SER A 412 -60.54 43.14 -25.83
CA SER A 412 -60.95 42.20 -24.78
C SER A 412 -62.33 42.53 -24.21
N GLU A 413 -63.00 41.50 -23.68
CA GLU A 413 -64.30 41.63 -23.03
C GLU A 413 -64.26 42.61 -21.85
N PRO A 414 -65.35 43.35 -21.57
CA PRO A 414 -65.42 44.33 -20.47
C PRO A 414 -64.93 43.77 -19.13
N VAL A 415 -65.29 42.52 -18.83
CA VAL A 415 -64.91 41.85 -17.57
C VAL A 415 -63.39 41.70 -17.42
N LEU A 416 -62.68 41.37 -18.51
CA LEU A 416 -61.22 41.23 -18.48
C LEU A 416 -60.53 42.59 -18.33
N LYS A 417 -61.10 43.64 -18.94
CA LYS A 417 -60.62 45.02 -18.75
C LYS A 417 -60.78 45.48 -17.31
N ALA A 418 -61.92 45.19 -16.69
CA ALA A 418 -62.19 45.54 -15.30
C ALA A 418 -61.33 44.77 -14.29
N LEU A 419 -60.91 43.55 -14.64
CA LEU A 419 -60.08 42.70 -13.78
C LEU A 419 -58.57 42.83 -14.05
N LYS A 420 -58.15 43.49 -15.14
CA LYS A 420 -56.73 43.60 -15.57
C LYS A 420 -55.79 43.97 -14.42
N ASP A 421 -56.12 45.00 -13.65
CA ASP A 421 -55.24 45.51 -12.59
C ASP A 421 -55.48 44.85 -11.22
N THR A 422 -56.27 43.76 -11.18
CA THR A 422 -56.60 43.02 -9.97
C THR A 422 -55.58 41.93 -9.71
N GLU A 423 -55.07 41.90 -8.48
CA GLU A 423 -54.24 40.82 -7.95
C GLU A 423 -54.97 39.46 -8.00
N LEU A 424 -54.28 38.39 -8.39
CA LEU A 424 -54.87 37.06 -8.55
C LEU A 424 -55.57 36.57 -7.27
N GLY A 425 -54.97 36.83 -6.10
CA GLY A 425 -55.55 36.45 -4.80
C GLY A 425 -56.88 37.16 -4.49
N ASN A 426 -57.10 38.33 -5.08
CA ASN A 426 -58.27 39.18 -4.85
C ASN A 426 -59.35 39.04 -5.94
N LEU A 427 -59.17 38.14 -6.93
CA LEU A 427 -60.10 37.99 -8.05
C LEU A 427 -61.52 37.63 -7.60
N ASN A 428 -61.68 36.72 -6.64
CA ASN A 428 -63.00 36.30 -6.17
C ASN A 428 -63.80 37.44 -5.53
N GLU A 429 -63.12 38.26 -4.71
CA GLU A 429 -63.71 39.44 -4.08
C GLU A 429 -64.05 40.51 -5.12
N LYS A 430 -63.14 40.74 -6.07
CA LYS A 430 -63.35 41.72 -7.13
C LYS A 430 -64.52 41.32 -8.04
N VAL A 431 -64.59 40.07 -8.47
CA VAL A 431 -65.70 39.56 -9.31
C VAL A 431 -67.05 39.79 -8.64
N SER A 432 -67.15 39.56 -7.32
CA SER A 432 -68.40 39.76 -6.57
C SER A 432 -68.85 41.22 -6.50
N THR A 433 -67.93 42.16 -6.68
CA THR A 433 -68.16 43.61 -6.54
C THR A 433 -68.13 44.38 -7.86
N LEU A 434 -67.93 43.70 -8.99
CA LEU A 434 -68.00 44.29 -10.33
C LEU A 434 -69.40 44.87 -10.58
N LEU A 435 -69.45 46.00 -11.28
CA LEU A 435 -70.70 46.57 -11.78
C LEU A 435 -71.18 45.80 -13.01
N LEU A 436 -72.49 45.73 -13.25
CA LEU A 436 -73.02 45.03 -14.43
C LEU A 436 -72.43 45.56 -15.75
N LYS A 437 -72.25 46.89 -15.88
CA LYS A 437 -71.61 47.52 -17.05
C LYS A 437 -70.14 47.12 -17.25
N GLU A 438 -69.48 46.63 -16.20
CA GLU A 438 -68.11 46.13 -16.26
C GLU A 438 -68.08 44.66 -16.70
N VAL A 439 -69.21 43.96 -16.71
CA VAL A 439 -69.30 42.55 -17.12
C VAL A 439 -69.85 42.42 -18.54
N ILE A 440 -70.86 43.22 -18.89
CA ILE A 440 -71.50 43.22 -20.20
C ILE A 440 -71.56 44.63 -20.79
N THR A 441 -71.59 44.71 -22.11
CA THR A 441 -71.77 45.98 -22.82
C THR A 441 -73.23 46.44 -22.72
N VAL A 442 -73.48 47.55 -22.01
CA VAL A 442 -74.78 48.22 -21.94
C VAL A 442 -74.73 49.51 -22.77
N THR A 443 -75.58 49.61 -23.78
CA THR A 443 -75.66 50.76 -24.70
C THR A 443 -77.00 51.47 -24.59
N ASP A 444 -77.16 52.58 -25.29
CA ASP A 444 -78.44 53.29 -25.39
C ASP A 444 -79.53 52.47 -26.11
N ASP A 445 -79.16 51.42 -26.83
CA ASP A 445 -80.11 50.49 -27.47
C ASP A 445 -80.42 49.25 -26.62
N SER A 446 -79.80 49.11 -25.44
CA SER A 446 -80.06 48.00 -24.52
C SER A 446 -81.48 48.05 -23.92
N GLU A 447 -81.93 46.93 -23.37
CA GLU A 447 -83.22 46.87 -22.68
C GLU A 447 -83.25 47.79 -21.44
N PRO A 448 -84.38 48.44 -21.09
CA PRO A 448 -84.47 49.38 -19.97
C PRO A 448 -83.98 48.80 -18.66
N ILE A 449 -84.32 47.54 -18.38
CA ILE A 449 -83.84 46.82 -17.20
C ILE A 449 -82.30 46.74 -17.13
N LEU A 450 -81.61 46.50 -18.25
CA LEU A 450 -80.14 46.47 -18.26
C LEU A 450 -79.55 47.86 -18.03
N LYS A 451 -80.19 48.92 -18.54
CA LYS A 451 -79.78 50.30 -18.27
C LYS A 451 -79.97 50.67 -16.80
N ALA A 452 -81.06 50.23 -16.19
CA ALA A 452 -81.37 50.48 -14.78
C ALA A 452 -80.41 49.73 -13.83
N LEU A 453 -79.92 48.55 -14.25
CA LEU A 453 -78.99 47.72 -13.47
C LEU A 453 -77.50 47.98 -13.77
N LYS A 454 -77.16 48.80 -14.78
CA LYS A 454 -75.78 48.92 -15.30
C LYS A 454 -74.75 49.34 -14.23
N ASP A 455 -75.18 50.13 -13.26
CA ASP A 455 -74.36 50.66 -12.16
C ASP A 455 -74.55 49.88 -10.84
N THR A 456 -75.14 48.69 -10.90
CA THR A 456 -75.36 47.80 -9.74
C THR A 456 -74.24 46.77 -9.64
N LYS A 457 -73.74 46.51 -8.44
CA LYS A 457 -72.77 45.43 -8.21
C LYS A 457 -73.41 44.06 -8.42
N LEU A 458 -72.65 43.08 -8.90
CA LEU A 458 -73.17 41.73 -9.18
C LEU A 458 -73.84 41.08 -7.96
N ASN A 459 -73.26 41.22 -6.77
CA ASN A 459 -73.82 40.68 -5.53
C ASN A 459 -75.07 41.42 -5.01
N GLU A 460 -75.36 42.61 -5.54
CA GLU A 460 -76.50 43.46 -5.17
C GLU A 460 -77.62 43.42 -6.23
N ILE A 461 -77.47 42.66 -7.33
CA ILE A 461 -78.44 42.60 -8.43
C ILE A 461 -79.84 42.18 -7.95
N ASN A 462 -79.94 41.16 -7.10
CA ASN A 462 -81.23 40.68 -6.62
C ASN A 462 -81.96 41.73 -5.79
N GLU A 463 -81.22 42.47 -4.95
CA GLU A 463 -81.77 43.57 -4.15
C GLU A 463 -82.27 44.68 -5.06
N ARG A 464 -81.44 45.09 -6.03
CA ARG A 464 -81.84 46.15 -6.97
C ARG A 464 -83.04 45.75 -7.83
N ILE A 465 -83.12 44.51 -8.30
CA ILE A 465 -84.28 44.02 -9.09
C ILE A 465 -85.58 44.17 -8.30
N ALA A 466 -85.56 43.95 -6.98
CA ALA A 466 -86.74 44.10 -6.14
C ALA A 466 -87.18 45.57 -5.96
N GLU A 467 -86.30 46.53 -6.23
CA GLU A 467 -86.53 47.97 -6.14
C GLU A 467 -86.78 48.63 -7.50
N LEU A 468 -86.75 47.88 -8.60
CA LEU A 468 -87.01 48.41 -9.93
C LEU A 468 -88.50 48.72 -10.09
N THR A 469 -88.82 49.91 -10.58
CA THR A 469 -90.21 50.25 -10.90
C THR A 469 -90.61 49.77 -12.29
N VAL A 470 -91.91 49.63 -12.55
CA VAL A 470 -92.45 49.28 -13.87
C VAL A 470 -91.89 50.21 -14.96
N ARG A 471 -91.75 51.51 -14.66
CA ARG A 471 -91.17 52.49 -15.60
C ARG A 471 -89.71 52.20 -15.95
N GLU A 472 -88.93 51.63 -15.03
CA GLU A 472 -87.52 51.31 -15.26
C GLU A 472 -87.33 50.02 -16.10
N ILE A 473 -88.35 49.16 -16.19
CA ILE A 473 -88.26 47.85 -16.85
C ILE A 473 -88.78 47.89 -18.30
N PHE A 474 -89.79 48.70 -18.60
CA PHE A 474 -90.49 48.70 -19.90
C PHE A 474 -90.24 49.97 -20.73
N ARG A 475 -89.99 49.81 -22.05
CA ARG A 475 -89.69 50.93 -22.96
C ARG A 475 -90.85 51.90 -23.16
N ASP A 476 -92.06 51.34 -23.32
CA ASP A 476 -93.25 52.08 -23.73
C ASP A 476 -94.35 51.98 -22.66
N TYR A 477 -93.98 52.19 -21.39
CA TYR A 477 -94.91 52.13 -20.26
C TYR A 477 -96.14 53.05 -20.44
N ASP A 478 -95.95 54.22 -21.08
CA ASP A 478 -97.03 55.19 -21.31
C ASP A 478 -98.07 54.73 -22.36
N THR A 479 -97.94 53.50 -22.89
CA THR A 479 -98.84 52.97 -23.93
C THR A 479 -99.38 51.57 -23.58
N GLY A 480 -100.59 51.29 -24.05
CA GLY A 480 -101.20 49.96 -23.92
C GLY A 480 -101.70 49.63 -22.50
N ILE A 481 -101.71 48.34 -22.14
CA ILE A 481 -102.25 47.89 -20.85
C ILE A 481 -101.34 48.29 -19.67
N LEU A 482 -100.04 48.51 -19.93
CA LEU A 482 -99.07 48.88 -18.89
C LEU A 482 -99.33 50.28 -18.31
N SER A 483 -99.92 51.20 -19.10
CA SER A 483 -100.29 52.55 -18.62
C SER A 483 -101.40 52.55 -17.56
N LEU A 484 -101.99 51.38 -17.25
CA LEU A 484 -103.01 51.21 -16.21
C LEU A 484 -102.41 50.83 -14.84
N VAL A 485 -101.12 50.49 -14.78
CA VAL A 485 -100.37 50.17 -13.55
C VAL A 485 -99.62 51.43 -13.11
N ASP A 486 -99.50 51.71 -11.81
CA ASP A 486 -98.76 52.87 -11.32
C ASP A 486 -97.25 52.76 -11.70
N PRO A 487 -96.62 53.81 -12.28
CA PRO A 487 -95.25 53.74 -12.78
C PRO A 487 -94.18 53.51 -11.69
N ASP A 488 -94.53 53.80 -10.44
CA ASP A 488 -93.67 53.64 -9.26
C ASP A 488 -93.99 52.36 -8.46
N THR A 489 -94.90 51.51 -8.97
CA THR A 489 -95.03 50.09 -8.52
C THR A 489 -93.81 49.31 -8.94
#